data_AF-A0A8S2WDY5-F1
#
_entry.id   AF-A0A8S2WDY5-F1
#
_cell.length_a   1.000
_cell.length_b   1.000
_cell.length_c   1.000
_cell.angle_alpha   90.00
_cell.angle_beta   90.00
_cell.angle_gamma   90.00
#
_symmetry.space_group_name_H-M   'P 1'
#
loop_
_entity.id
_entity.type
_entity.pdbx_description
1 polymer ?
#
loop_
_entity_poly.entity_id
_entity_poly.type
_entity_poly.pdbx_seq_one_letter_code
_entity_poly.pdbx_strand_id
1 'polypeptide(L)' 'IPTTTWKDIGGLEDVKRQLQALVQYPVEHPQKYLKFGIIPSHGVLLYGPPGC' A
#
# COMPACT_ATOMS: atom_id res chain seq x y z
N ILE A 1 -3.85 9.60 -15.55
CA ILE A 1 -4.12 8.36 -14.77
C ILE A 1 -3.04 7.35 -15.20
N PRO A 2 -2.26 6.79 -14.28
CA PRO A 2 -1.24 5.79 -14.64
C PRO A 2 -1.90 4.55 -15.26
N THR A 3 -1.23 3.93 -16.24
CA THR A 3 -1.72 2.74 -16.95
C THR A 3 -1.21 1.43 -16.36
N THR A 4 -0.25 1.49 -15.44
CA THR A 4 0.39 0.33 -14.81
C THR A 4 -0.47 -0.22 -13.65
N THR A 5 -0.59 -1.54 -13.58
CA THR A 5 -1.33 -2.28 -12.56
C THR A 5 -0.42 -3.20 -11.75
N TRP A 6 -0.93 -3.74 -10.64
CA TRP A 6 -0.19 -4.72 -9.81
C TRP A 6 0.25 -5.97 -10.57
N LYS A 7 -0.43 -6.31 -11.66
CA LYS A 7 -0.11 -7.47 -12.52
C LYS A 7 1.10 -7.21 -13.42
N ASP A 8 1.40 -5.93 -13.68
CA ASP A 8 2.50 -5.52 -14.56
C ASP A 8 3.84 -5.48 -13.80
N ILE A 9 3.81 -5.62 -12.47
CA ILE A 9 4.99 -5.67 -11.61
C ILE A 9 5.32 -7.13 -11.34
N GLY A 10 6.51 -7.60 -11.74
CA GLY A 10 6.97 -8.96 -11.47
C GLY A 10 7.50 -9.12 -10.04
N GLY A 11 7.13 -10.21 -9.34
CA GLY A 11 7.62 -10.51 -8.00
C GLY A 11 7.11 -9.54 -6.92
N LEU A 12 7.86 -9.41 -5.83
CA LEU A 12 7.58 -8.49 -4.71
C LEU A 12 6.21 -8.70 -4.05
N GLU A 13 5.67 -9.93 -4.07
CA GLU A 13 4.30 -10.21 -3.58
C GLU A 13 4.08 -9.78 -2.14
N ASP A 14 5.08 -9.97 -1.27
CA ASP A 14 5.00 -9.51 0.12
C ASP A 14 4.94 -7.98 0.22
N VAL A 15 5.73 -7.28 -0.58
CA VAL A 15 5.76 -5.80 -0.61
C VAL A 15 4.45 -5.25 -1.17
N LYS A 16 3.93 -5.83 -2.26
CA LYS A 16 2.62 -5.49 -2.83
C LYS A 16 1.51 -5.64 -1.78
N ARG A 17 1.50 -6.78 -1.08
CA ARG A 17 0.51 -7.06 -0.03
C ARG A 17 0.60 -6.05 1.13
N GLN A 18 1.81 -5.71 1.56
CA GLN A 18 2.02 -4.70 2.59
C GLN A 18 1.53 -3.32 2.15
N LEU A 19 1.86 -2.89 0.93
CA LEU A 19 1.40 -1.64 0.35
C LEU A 19 -0.13 -1.56 0.27
N GLN A 20 -0.79 -2.63 -0.18
CA GLN A 20 -2.25 -2.71 -0.21
C GLN A 20 -2.85 -2.60 1.19
N ALA A 21 -2.29 -3.31 2.17
CA ALA A 21 -2.77 -3.26 3.56
C ALA A 21 -2.58 -1.87 4.20
N LEU A 22 -1.45 -1.21 3.93
CA LEU A 22 -1.09 0.08 4.54
C LEU A 22 -1.74 1.28 3.87
N VAL A 23 -1.92 1.23 2.55
CA VAL A 23 -2.40 2.38 1.75
C VAL A 23 -3.84 2.19 1.30
N GLN A 24 -4.17 1.02 0.75
CA GLN A 24 -5.49 0.79 0.15
C GLN A 24 -6.55 0.50 1.23
N TYR A 25 -6.23 -0.32 2.23
CA TYR A 25 -7.18 -0.72 3.27
C TYR A 25 -7.74 0.45 4.11
N PRO A 26 -6.95 1.46 4.53
CA PRO A 26 -7.49 2.64 5.20
C PRO A 26 -8.42 3.48 4.32
N VAL A 27 -8.12 3.57 3.03
CA VAL A 27 -8.92 4.32 2.06
C VAL A 27 -10.25 3.61 1.80
N GLU A 28 -10.24 2.28 1.69
CA GLU A 28 -11.46 1.48 1.46
C GLU A 28 -12.31 1.28 2.71
N HIS A 29 -11.69 1.33 3.91
CA HIS A 29 -12.38 1.05 5.17
C HIS A 29 -12.20 2.12 6.28
N PRO A 30 -12.41 3.41 5.99
CA PRO A 30 -12.14 4.49 6.95
C PRO A 30 -12.94 4.35 8.26
N GLN A 31 -14.16 3.81 8.17
CA GLN A 31 -15.05 3.56 9.30
C GLN A 31 -14.43 2.62 10.36
N LYS A 32 -13.67 1.61 9.93
CA LYS A 32 -13.00 0.68 10.85
C LYS A 32 -11.89 1.39 11.62
N TYR A 33 -11.09 2.20 10.93
CA TYR A 33 -10.01 2.97 11.54
C TYR A 33 -10.55 3.98 12.56
N LEU A 34 -11.63 4.68 12.24
CA LEU A 34 -12.33 5.57 13.17
C LEU A 34 -12.88 4.82 14.40
N LYS A 35 -13.53 3.68 14.18
CA LYS A 35 -14.11 2.88 15.27
C LYS A 35 -13.06 2.37 16.26
N PHE A 36 -11.88 1.99 15.77
CA PHE A 36 -10.79 1.48 16.59
C PHE A 36 -9.80 2.57 17.03
N GLY A 37 -10.03 3.84 16.66
CA GLY A 37 -9.12 4.95 16.99
C GLY A 37 -7.73 4.81 16.37
N ILE A 38 -7.60 4.05 15.28
CA ILE A 38 -6.31 3.79 14.62
C ILE A 38 -6.05 4.90 13.62
N ILE A 39 -4.90 5.55 13.76
CA ILE A 39 -4.44 6.57 12.81
C ILE A 39 -3.76 5.85 11.62
N PRO A 40 -4.20 6.08 10.38
CA PRO A 40 -3.58 5.46 9.22
C PRO A 40 -2.17 6.02 8.97
N SER A 41 -1.29 5.21 8.37
CA SER A 41 0.07 5.62 8.01
C SER A 41 0.07 6.78 7.03
N HIS A 42 0.90 7.80 7.28
CA HIS A 42 0.91 9.06 6.51
C HIS A 42 1.76 9.02 5.23
N GLY A 43 2.51 7.93 5.00
CA GLY A 43 3.34 7.78 3.82
C GLY A 43 4.10 6.45 3.82
N VAL A 44 4.69 6.12 2.67
CA VAL A 44 5.51 4.92 2.47
C VAL A 44 6.87 5.35 1.93
N LEU A 45 7.94 4.83 2.51
CA LEU A 45 9.31 4.98 2.01
C LEU A 45 9.70 3.70 1.26
N LEU A 46 9.95 3.83 -0.04
CA LEU A 46 10.51 2.77 -0.87
C LEU A 46 12.01 2.99 -0.99
N TYR A 47 12.81 1.97 -0.67
CA TYR A 47 14.27 2.01 -0.76
C TYR A 47 14.81 0.67 -1.25
N GLY A 48 15.93 0.71 -1.98
CA GLY A 48 16.59 -0.47 -2.52
C GLY A 48 17.66 -0.10 -3.55
N PRO A 49 18.42 -1.10 -4.04
CA PRO A 49 19.33 -0.91 -5.17
C PRO A 49 18.60 -0.36 -6.41
N PRO A 50 19.26 0.44 -7.25
CA PRO A 50 18.64 0.95 -8.47
C PRO A 50 18.26 -0.22 -9.40
N GLY A 51 17.02 -0.23 -9.87
CA GLY A 51 16.48 -1.25 -10.79
C GLY A 51 15.65 -2.35 -10.14
N CYS A 52 15.39 -2.28 -8.83
CA CYS A 52 14.42 -3.12 -8.13
C CYS A 52 12.97 -2.64 -8.30
#